data_AF-A0A8X9A837-F1
#
_entry.id   AF-A0A8X9A837-F1
#
_cell.length_a   1.000
_cell.length_b   1.000
_cell.length_c   1.000
_cell.angle_alpha   90.00
_cell.angle_beta   90.00
_cell.angle_gamma   90.00
#
_symmetry.space_group_name_H-M   'P 1'
#
loop_
_entity.id
_entity.type
_entity.pdbx_description
1 polymer ?
#
loop_
_entity_poly.entity_id
_entity_poly.type
_entity_poly.pdbx_seq_one_letter_code
_entity_poly.pdbx_strand_id
1 'polypeptide(L)'
;MWKFFPFVLLREMMLVHGKAYLFNKVVNVSVGEQEDRMMMTGMHTVVDIFCVGCGSIVGWKYEAAHEESQEYKVGKYILERFKVKGPNGSNYSITQDSPSMVGSDSQTVGSDTDDM
;
A
#
# COMPACT_ATOMS: atom_id res chain seq x y z
N MET A 1 5.84 -3.29 30.75
CA MET A 1 6.87 -3.84 29.84
C MET A 1 6.16 -4.54 28.69
N TRP A 2 5.69 -3.78 27.68
CA TRP A 2 5.02 -4.35 26.51
C TRP A 2 6.08 -4.59 25.44
N LYS A 3 6.54 -5.84 25.35
CA LYS A 3 7.48 -6.25 24.32
C LYS A 3 6.76 -6.22 22.97
N PHE A 4 7.38 -5.51 22.03
CA PHE A 4 7.07 -5.50 20.60
C PHE A 4 6.63 -6.90 20.13
N PHE A 5 5.36 -7.04 19.76
CA PHE A 5 4.96 -8.11 18.86
C PHE A 5 5.37 -7.66 17.45
N PRO A 6 6.32 -8.34 16.80
CA PRO A 6 6.65 -8.00 15.42
C PRO A 6 5.42 -8.29 14.57
N PHE A 7 4.98 -7.30 13.79
CA PHE A 7 4.15 -7.56 12.62
C PHE A 7 5.00 -8.42 11.69
N VAL A 8 4.90 -9.76 11.82
CA VAL A 8 5.68 -10.69 11.02
C VAL A 8 5.15 -10.58 9.59
N LEU A 9 5.91 -9.88 8.75
CA LEU A 9 5.69 -9.86 7.32
C LEU A 9 5.76 -11.28 6.80
N LEU A 10 4.67 -11.78 6.21
CA LEU A 10 4.64 -13.13 5.65
C LEU A 10 5.15 -13.14 4.22
N ARG A 11 4.69 -12.20 3.39
CA ARG A 11 5.03 -12.14 1.96
C ARG A 11 4.91 -10.72 1.44
N GLU A 12 5.84 -10.33 0.58
CA GLU A 12 5.69 -9.15 -0.28
C GLU A 12 4.80 -9.52 -1.47
N MET A 13 3.81 -8.68 -1.74
CA MET A 13 2.89 -8.81 -2.87
C MET A 13 3.03 -7.58 -3.76
N MET A 14 2.93 -7.78 -5.07
CA MET A 14 2.83 -6.67 -6.02
C MET A 14 1.35 -6.38 -6.26
N LEU A 15 0.94 -5.15 -5.97
CA LEU A 15 -0.32 -4.58 -6.40
C LEU A 15 -0.08 -3.77 -7.68
N VAL A 16 -1.17 -3.44 -8.38
CA VAL A 16 -1.16 -2.57 -9.56
C VAL A 16 -0.46 -1.22 -9.27
N HIS A 17 -0.56 -0.72 -8.04
CA HIS A 17 0.01 0.57 -7.62
C HIS A 17 1.27 0.46 -6.75
N GLY A 18 1.90 -0.72 -6.66
CA GLY A 18 3.18 -0.90 -5.95
C GLY A 18 3.22 -2.06 -4.95
N LYS A 19 4.19 -2.03 -4.04
CA LYS A 19 4.42 -3.11 -3.07
C LYS A 19 3.42 -3.06 -1.91
N ALA A 20 2.86 -4.22 -1.58
CA ALA A 20 2.04 -4.41 -0.40
C ALA A 20 2.50 -5.62 0.40
N TYR A 21 2.08 -5.66 1.65
CA TYR A 21 2.60 -6.60 2.62
C TYR A 21 1.48 -7.44 3.22
N LEU A 22 1.64 -8.76 3.16
CA LEU A 22 0.72 -9.72 3.76
C LEU A 22 1.12 -10.00 5.21
N PHE A 23 0.21 -9.78 6.15
CA PHE A 23 0.41 -9.96 7.59
C PHE A 23 -0.60 -10.95 8.17
N ASN A 24 -0.17 -11.73 9.17
CA ASN A 24 -1.06 -12.62 9.92
C ASN A 24 -1.96 -11.87 10.90
N LYS A 25 -1.49 -10.74 11.44
CA LYS A 25 -2.21 -9.93 12.42
C LYS A 25 -1.87 -8.47 12.24
N VAL A 26 -2.90 -7.62 12.32
CA VAL A 26 -2.77 -6.18 12.37
C VAL A 26 -3.54 -5.66 13.59
N VAL A 27 -3.02 -4.63 14.27
CA VAL A 27 -3.67 -3.96 15.40
C VAL A 27 -3.92 -2.50 15.06
N ASN A 28 -4.74 -1.81 15.87
CA ASN A 28 -5.12 -0.40 15.66
C ASN A 28 -5.85 -0.15 14.33
N VAL A 29 -6.59 -1.16 13.86
CA VAL A 29 -7.47 -1.06 12.69
C VAL A 29 -8.89 -1.47 13.05
N SER A 30 -9.86 -0.85 12.37
CA SER A 30 -11.26 -1.28 12.34
C SER A 30 -11.58 -1.90 10.98
N VAL A 31 -12.62 -2.74 10.91
CA VAL A 31 -13.04 -3.44 9.68
C VAL A 31 -14.30 -2.78 9.12
N GLY A 32 -14.37 -2.69 7.79
CA GLY A 32 -15.55 -2.25 7.05
C GLY A 32 -16.50 -3.38 6.70
N GLU A 33 -17.33 -3.13 5.69
CA GLU A 33 -18.25 -4.11 5.13
C GLU A 33 -17.51 -5.12 4.25
N GLN A 34 -18.14 -6.30 4.07
CA GLN A 34 -17.64 -7.34 3.19
C GLN A 34 -17.97 -7.01 1.74
N GLU A 35 -16.98 -7.15 0.87
CA GLU A 35 -17.08 -6.88 -0.56
C GLU A 35 -16.41 -8.00 -1.35
N ASP A 36 -17.05 -8.45 -2.42
CA ASP A 36 -16.42 -9.35 -3.39
C ASP A 36 -15.60 -8.53 -4.40
N ARG A 37 -14.31 -8.85 -4.53
CA ARG A 37 -13.36 -8.13 -5.36
C ARG A 37 -12.62 -9.09 -6.30
N MET A 38 -12.70 -8.81 -7.60
CA MET A 38 -11.89 -9.51 -8.61
C MET A 38 -10.44 -9.04 -8.53
N MET A 39 -9.50 -9.96 -8.36
CA MET A 39 -8.07 -9.69 -8.30
C MET A 39 -7.33 -10.53 -9.36
N MET A 40 -6.02 -10.28 -9.53
CA MET A 40 -5.20 -11.04 -10.49
C MET A 40 -5.22 -12.56 -10.24
N THR A 41 -5.44 -12.98 -9.01
CA THR A 41 -5.48 -14.39 -8.60
C THR A 41 -6.91 -14.91 -8.41
N GLY A 42 -7.91 -14.28 -9.03
CA GLY A 42 -9.31 -14.69 -8.94
C GLY A 42 -10.15 -13.87 -7.95
N MET A 43 -11.38 -14.34 -7.72
CA MET A 43 -12.39 -13.69 -6.88
C MET A 43 -12.11 -13.92 -5.38
N HIS A 44 -12.21 -12.86 -4.59
CA HIS A 44 -12.04 -12.90 -3.14
C HIS A 44 -13.11 -12.06 -2.45
N THR A 45 -13.60 -12.50 -1.30
CA THR A 45 -14.37 -11.67 -0.37
C THR A 45 -13.39 -11.00 0.59
N VAL A 46 -13.43 -9.67 0.66
CA VAL A 46 -12.52 -8.86 1.48
C VAL A 46 -13.28 -7.87 2.35
N VAL A 47 -12.64 -7.42 3.42
CA VAL A 47 -13.09 -6.26 4.21
C VAL A 47 -11.99 -5.21 4.20
N ASP A 48 -12.35 -3.97 3.88
CA ASP A 48 -11.42 -2.86 4.01
C ASP A 48 -11.07 -2.63 5.49
N ILE A 49 -9.84 -2.21 5.76
CA ILE A 49 -9.38 -1.90 7.12
C ILE A 49 -8.97 -0.44 7.24
N PHE A 50 -9.40 0.18 8.33
CA PHE A 50 -9.26 1.61 8.59
C PHE A 50 -8.42 1.85 9.83
N CYS A 51 -7.46 2.77 9.76
CA CYS A 51 -6.67 3.17 10.91
C CYS A 51 -7.58 3.77 12.00
N VAL A 52 -7.52 3.24 13.23
CA VAL A 52 -8.32 3.75 14.36
C VAL A 52 -7.95 5.21 14.72
N GLY A 53 -6.72 5.63 14.46
CA GLY A 53 -6.24 6.97 14.80
C GLY A 53 -6.71 8.07 13.85
N CYS A 54 -6.80 7.80 12.53
CA CYS A 54 -7.11 8.83 11.53
C CYS A 54 -8.29 8.48 10.61
N GLY A 55 -8.89 7.29 10.74
CA GLY A 55 -10.04 6.85 9.97
C GLY A 55 -9.75 6.52 8.50
N SER A 56 -8.53 6.73 7.99
CA SER A 56 -8.19 6.44 6.61
C SER A 56 -8.07 4.93 6.35
N ILE A 57 -8.44 4.50 5.15
CA ILE A 57 -8.19 3.13 4.67
C ILE A 57 -6.68 2.89 4.62
N VAL A 58 -6.21 1.77 5.17
CA VAL A 58 -4.79 1.38 5.17
C VAL A 58 -4.53 0.05 4.46
N GLY A 59 -5.59 -0.65 4.05
CA GLY A 59 -5.51 -1.92 3.34
C GLY A 59 -6.81 -2.70 3.46
N TRP A 60 -6.72 -4.03 3.37
CA TRP A 60 -7.88 -4.94 3.50
C TRP A 60 -7.49 -6.27 4.15
N LYS A 61 -8.48 -7.03 4.63
CA LYS A 61 -8.34 -8.42 5.08
C LYS A 61 -9.10 -9.35 4.14
N TYR A 62 -8.55 -10.53 3.88
CA TYR A 62 -9.27 -11.57 3.14
C TYR A 62 -10.20 -12.34 4.09
N GLU A 63 -11.50 -12.36 3.81
CA GLU A 63 -12.49 -13.17 4.52
C GLU A 63 -12.72 -14.51 3.81
N ALA A 64 -12.70 -14.53 2.48
CA ALA A 64 -12.82 -15.76 1.70
C ALA A 64 -12.04 -15.68 0.38
N ALA A 65 -11.68 -16.86 -0.14
CA ALA A 65 -11.13 -17.03 -1.47
C ALA A 65 -11.96 -18.09 -2.21
N HIS A 66 -12.30 -17.84 -3.47
CA HIS A 66 -13.08 -18.79 -4.27
C HIS A 66 -12.23 -19.89 -4.91
N GLU A 67 -10.91 -19.70 -4.95
CA GLU A 67 -9.95 -20.69 -5.41
C GLU A 67 -9.19 -21.29 -4.23
N GLU A 68 -9.16 -22.62 -4.14
CA GLU A 68 -8.44 -23.36 -3.08
C GLU A 68 -6.95 -22.98 -3.03
N SER A 69 -6.36 -22.69 -4.20
CA SER A 69 -4.96 -22.24 -4.32
C SER A 69 -4.67 -20.93 -3.57
N GLN A 70 -5.70 -20.17 -3.20
CA GLN A 70 -5.60 -18.87 -2.53
C GLN A 70 -6.03 -18.92 -1.05
N GLU A 71 -6.43 -20.08 -0.51
CA GLU A 71 -6.87 -20.22 0.89
C GLU A 71 -5.82 -19.74 1.90
N TYR A 72 -4.54 -19.84 1.56
CA TYR A 72 -3.46 -19.33 2.39
C TYR A 72 -3.59 -17.83 2.68
N LYS A 73 -4.39 -17.05 1.94
CA LYS A 73 -4.63 -15.62 2.19
C LYS A 73 -5.75 -15.38 3.20
N VAL A 74 -6.67 -16.32 3.38
CA VAL A 74 -7.85 -16.16 4.25
C VAL A 74 -7.41 -15.86 5.69
N GLY A 75 -8.05 -14.87 6.30
CA GLY A 75 -7.72 -14.37 7.63
C GLY A 75 -6.51 -13.44 7.69
N LYS A 76 -5.79 -13.22 6.57
CA LYS A 76 -4.60 -12.36 6.51
C LYS A 76 -4.93 -10.97 6.00
N TYR A 77 -4.04 -10.05 6.30
CA TYR A 77 -4.19 -8.62 6.05
C TYR A 77 -3.19 -8.17 5.00
N ILE A 78 -3.65 -7.38 4.05
CA ILE A 78 -2.80 -6.57 3.18
C ILE A 78 -2.73 -5.16 3.78
N LEU A 79 -1.52 -4.65 3.98
CA LEU A 79 -1.31 -3.22 4.21
C LEU A 79 -0.61 -2.62 2.99
N GLU A 80 -1.16 -1.51 2.52
CA GLU A 80 -0.57 -0.72 1.45
C GLU A 80 0.53 0.17 2.03
N ARG A 81 1.77 -0.01 1.53
CA ARG A 81 2.96 0.66 2.08
C ARG A 81 2.83 2.18 2.13
N PHE A 82 2.17 2.78 1.14
CA PHE A 82 2.02 4.24 1.02
C PHE A 82 0.98 4.83 1.98
N LYS A 83 0.17 3.99 2.64
CA LYS A 83 -0.87 4.44 3.58
C LYS A 83 -0.50 4.20 5.05
N VAL A 84 0.70 3.67 5.31
CA VAL A 84 1.18 3.36 6.67
C VAL A 84 2.49 4.08 6.94
N LYS A 85 2.60 4.73 8.10
CA LYS A 85 3.86 5.35 8.55
C LYS A 85 4.78 4.32 9.19
N GLY A 86 6.08 4.49 8.99
CA GLY A 86 7.10 3.70 9.65
C GLY A 86 7.16 3.93 11.17
N PRO A 87 7.90 3.09 11.90
CA PRO A 87 7.97 3.13 13.37
C PRO A 87 8.43 4.48 13.93
N ASN A 88 9.14 5.29 13.14
CA ASN A 88 9.63 6.61 13.52
C ASN A 88 8.77 7.76 12.94
N GLY A 89 7.58 7.46 12.42
CA GLY A 89 6.74 8.45 11.71
C GLY A 89 7.26 8.81 10.32
N SER A 90 8.36 8.20 9.86
CA SER A 90 8.86 8.35 8.50
C SER A 90 7.88 7.71 7.50
N ASN A 91 7.66 8.37 6.37
CA ASN A 91 7.03 7.70 5.24
C ASN A 91 8.02 6.63 4.73
N TYR A 92 7.56 5.41 4.46
CA TYR A 92 8.38 4.42 3.75
C TYR A 92 8.63 4.97 2.34
N SER A 93 9.83 5.50 2.10
CA SER A 93 10.17 6.27 0.90
C SER A 93 10.00 5.46 -0.38
N ILE A 94 9.47 6.16 -1.40
CA ILE A 94 9.42 5.73 -2.79
C ILE A 94 10.86 5.70 -3.31
N THR A 95 11.43 4.53 -3.55
CA THR A 95 12.47 4.40 -4.59
C THR A 95 11.72 4.19 -5.90
N GLN A 96 11.56 5.27 -6.68
CA GLN A 96 11.26 5.13 -8.09
C GLN A 96 12.53 4.59 -8.74
N ASP A 97 12.62 3.27 -8.89
CA ASP A 97 13.56 2.68 -9.85
C ASP A 97 13.00 2.95 -11.25
N SER A 98 13.23 4.17 -11.75
CA SER A 98 13.10 4.51 -13.16
C SER A 98 14.45 4.21 -13.84
N PRO A 99 14.55 3.30 -14.82
CA PRO A 99 15.75 3.17 -15.65
C PRO A 99 15.83 4.33 -16.66
N SER A 100 16.43 5.43 -16.18
CA SER A 100 17.52 6.20 -16.82
C SER A 100 17.42 6.79 -18.26
N MET A 101 17.68 8.10 -18.32
CA MET A 101 18.60 8.86 -19.21
C MET A 101 18.09 9.78 -20.35
N VAL A 102 18.78 10.94 -20.42
CA VAL A 102 19.01 11.93 -21.52
C VAL A 102 17.91 12.99 -21.71
N GLY A 103 18.16 14.31 -21.67
CA GLY A 103 19.39 15.11 -21.64
C GLY A 103 19.09 16.62 -21.42
N SER A 104 20.15 17.38 -21.17
CA SER A 104 20.29 18.83 -20.87
C SER A 104 19.62 19.78 -21.91
N ASP A 105 19.26 21.04 -21.66
CA ASP A 105 20.15 22.17 -21.33
C ASP A 105 19.45 23.41 -20.67
N SER A 106 20.19 24.01 -19.74
CA SER A 106 20.43 25.44 -19.42
C SER A 106 19.32 26.48 -19.16
N GLN A 107 19.47 27.16 -18.02
CA GLN A 107 18.94 28.49 -17.63
C GLN A 107 19.45 29.56 -18.62
N THR A 108 18.86 30.74 -18.84
CA THR A 108 18.58 31.84 -17.89
C THR A 108 18.06 33.06 -18.70
N VAL A 109 17.25 33.95 -18.09
CA VAL A 109 16.95 35.39 -18.39
C VAL A 109 16.56 35.80 -19.83
N GLY A 110 15.63 36.70 -20.12
CA GLY A 110 14.85 37.67 -19.36
C GLY A 110 14.23 38.66 -20.37
N SER A 111 13.12 39.29 -19.95
CA SER A 111 12.64 40.63 -20.33
C SER A 111 12.31 41.01 -21.79
N ASP A 112 11.08 41.51 -21.89
CA ASP A 112 10.64 42.70 -22.63
C ASP A 112 10.06 42.57 -24.05
N THR A 113 9.01 43.39 -24.15
CA THR A 113 8.04 43.67 -25.19
C THR A 113 8.66 44.29 -26.44
N ASP A 114 8.12 43.98 -27.61
CA ASP A 114 8.16 44.88 -28.77
C ASP A 114 6.76 44.97 -29.38
N ASP A 115 6.12 46.11 -29.11
CA ASP A 115 5.02 46.72 -29.86
C ASP A 115 5.68 47.86 -30.68
N MET A 116 5.64 47.74 -32.01
CA MET A 116 6.05 48.71 -33.07
C MET A 116 7.47 49.30 -33.11
#